data_AF-A0A523PNQ0-F1
#
_entry.id   AF-A0A523PNQ0-F1
#
_cell.length_a   1.000
_cell.length_b   1.000
_cell.length_c   1.000
_cell.angle_alpha   90.00
_cell.angle_beta   90.00
_cell.angle_gamma   90.00
#
_symmetry.space_group_name_H-M   'P 1'
#
loop_
_entity.id
_entity.type
_entity.pdbx_description
1 polymer ?
#
loop_
_entity_poly.entity_id
_entity_poly.type
_entity_poly.pdbx_seq_one_letter_code
_entity_poly.pdbx_strand_id
1 'polypeptide(L)' 'MGAVFLREFAYPKEYSAKRQGWKVVEEFIDRGVSGAKGRAYRLQFDRLCKAATRREFDLIMSWLGDRAW' A
#
# COMPACT_ATOMS: atom_id res chain seq x y z
N MET A 1 8.09 -11.38 9.01
CA MET A 1 7.05 -11.15 7.99
C MET A 1 6.65 -9.68 8.02
N GLY A 2 7.12 -8.90 7.06
CA GLY A 2 6.83 -7.47 6.92
C GLY A 2 5.67 -7.23 5.97
N ALA A 3 4.75 -6.35 6.35
CA ALA A 3 3.65 -5.90 5.50
C ALA A 3 3.87 -4.45 5.08
N VAL A 4 3.44 -4.14 3.86
CA VAL A 4 3.46 -2.79 3.30
C VAL A 4 2.06 -2.28 3.11
N PHE A 5 1.82 -1.02 3.42
CA PHE A 5 0.48 -0.44 3.36
C PHE A 5 0.26 0.45 2.13
N LEU A 6 -0.87 0.23 1.45
CA LEU A 6 -1.34 1.03 0.34
C LEU A 6 -2.65 1.76 0.69
N ARG A 7 -2.58 3.09 0.56
CA ARG A 7 -3.65 4.09 0.60
C ARG A 7 -4.18 4.51 1.98
N GLU A 8 -4.36 5.82 2.10
CA GLU A 8 -4.87 6.55 3.25
C GLU A 8 -6.39 6.69 3.18
N PHE A 9 -7.12 6.07 4.12
CA PHE A 9 -8.42 6.54 4.64
C PHE A 9 -8.67 5.85 6.00
N ALA A 10 -8.38 6.59 7.08
CA ALA A 10 -8.96 6.51 8.42
C ALA A 10 -9.37 5.14 9.02
N TYR A 11 -8.54 4.11 8.87
CA TYR A 11 -8.50 2.98 9.80
C TYR A 11 -7.08 2.88 10.37
N PRO A 12 -6.89 2.52 11.66
CA PRO A 12 -5.56 2.30 12.20
C PRO A 12 -4.97 1.06 11.52
N LYS A 13 -4.22 1.26 10.43
CA LYS A 13 -3.47 0.20 9.73
C LYS A 13 -2.58 -0.57 10.70
N GLU A 14 -2.09 0.10 11.74
CA GLU A 14 -1.30 -0.48 12.83
C GLU A 14 -2.13 -1.48 13.63
N TYR A 15 -3.43 -1.22 13.83
CA TYR A 15 -4.33 -2.15 14.49
C TYR A 15 -4.58 -3.39 13.64
N SER A 16 -4.86 -3.23 12.35
CA SER A 16 -5.05 -4.35 11.42
C SER A 16 -3.78 -5.18 11.28
N ALA A 17 -2.61 -4.54 11.09
CA ALA A 17 -1.32 -5.21 11.04
C ALA A 17 -1.01 -5.93 12.36
N LYS A 18 -1.21 -5.26 13.51
CA LYS A 18 -0.99 -5.86 14.83
C LYS A 18 -1.90 -7.06 15.08
N ARG A 19 -3.18 -7.01 14.70
CA ARG A 19 -4.10 -8.14 14.80
C ARG A 19 -3.65 -9.35 13.98
N GLN A 20 -3.00 -9.10 12.85
CA GLN A 20 -2.46 -10.15 11.98
C GLN A 20 -1.01 -10.55 12.33
N GLY A 21 -0.41 -9.94 13.37
CA GLY A 21 0.99 -10.18 13.73
C GLY A 21 2.00 -9.65 12.70
N TRP A 22 1.58 -8.72 11.84
CA TRP A 22 2.43 -8.10 10.83
C TRP A 22 3.09 -6.82 11.35
N LYS A 23 4.33 -6.61 10.92
CA LYS A 23 5.02 -5.33 11.09
C LYS A 23 4.85 -4.49 9.84
N VAL A 24 4.33 -3.27 9.98
CA VAL A 24 4.34 -2.30 8.87
C VAL A 24 5.77 -1.84 8.66
N VAL A 25 6.32 -2.06 7.47
CA VAL A 25 7.72 -1.70 7.14
C VAL A 25 7.82 -0.48 6.23
N GLU A 26 6.81 -0.23 5.40
CA GLU A 26 6.75 0.93 4.51
C GLU A 26 5.30 1.26 4.10
N GLU A 27 5.08 2.51 3.70
CA GLU A 27 3.79 3.02 3.21
C GLU A 27 3.96 3.67 1.83
N PHE A 28 3.12 3.28 0.88
CA PHE A 28 3.10 3.86 -0.47
C PHE A 28 1.77 4.59 -0.68
N ILE A 29 1.80 5.93 -0.60
CA ILE A 29 0.59 6.76 -0.57
C ILE A 29 0.57 7.75 -1.75
N ASP A 30 -0.31 7.51 -2.72
CA ASP A 30 -0.65 8.50 -3.75
C ASP A 30 -1.89 9.31 -3.31
N ARG A 31 -1.70 10.59 -2.94
CA ARG A 31 -2.78 11.50 -2.54
C ARG A 31 -3.37 12.21 -3.74
N GLY A 32 -4.70 12.18 -3.87
CA GLY A 32 -5.42 12.91 -4.93
C GLY A 32 -5.17 12.41 -6.35
N VAL A 33 -4.61 11.20 -6.50
CA VAL A 33 -4.36 10.59 -7.81
C VAL A 33 -5.32 9.44 -8.02
N SER A 34 -5.93 9.44 -9.20
CA SER A 34 -6.85 8.38 -9.54
C SER A 34 -6.22 7.02 -9.74
N GLY A 35 -6.81 6.02 -9.08
CA GLY A 35 -6.51 4.61 -9.18
C GLY A 35 -6.89 4.00 -10.52
N ALA A 36 -7.70 4.69 -11.33
CA ALA A 36 -7.84 4.38 -12.75
C ALA A 36 -6.57 4.72 -13.55
N LYS A 37 -5.73 5.63 -13.05
CA LYS A 37 -4.46 5.97 -13.69
C LYS A 37 -3.40 4.91 -13.37
N GLY A 38 -2.56 4.62 -14.37
CA GLY A 38 -1.45 3.68 -14.23
C GLY A 38 -0.24 4.22 -13.48
N ARG A 39 0.82 3.41 -13.45
CA ARG A 39 2.10 3.69 -12.77
C ARG A 39 2.74 5.03 -13.12
N ALA A 40 2.54 5.54 -14.34
CA ALA A 40 3.09 6.83 -14.77
C ALA A 40 2.58 8.02 -13.94
N TYR A 41 1.35 7.93 -13.42
CA TYR A 41 0.75 8.99 -12.61
C TYR A 41 0.75 8.68 -11.11
N ARG A 42 0.82 7.39 -10.76
CA ARG A 42 0.82 6.88 -9.39
C ARG A 42 2.25 6.53 -8.98
N LEU A 43 3.02 7.54 -8.61
CA LEU A 43 4.46 7.41 -8.33
C LEU A 43 4.74 6.48 -7.14
N GLN A 44 3.89 6.49 -6.10
CA GLN A 44 4.07 5.59 -4.98
C GLN A 44 3.65 4.16 -5.33
N PHE A 45 2.60 4.00 -6.14
CA PHE A 45 2.27 2.68 -6.70
C PHE A 45 3.39 2.12 -7.58
N ASP A 46 4.05 2.95 -8.38
CA ASP A 46 5.22 2.54 -9.15
C ASP A 46 6.40 2.09 -8.26
N ARG A 47 6.67 2.85 -7.18
CA ARG A 47 7.68 2.48 -6.18
C ARG A 47 7.36 1.17 -5.48
N LEU A 48 6.10 0.97 -5.07
CA LEU A 48 5.62 -0.30 -4.52
C LEU A 48 5.93 -1.45 -5.47
N CYS A 49 5.56 -1.35 -6.75
CA CYS A 49 5.80 -2.42 -7.71
C CYS A 49 7.28 -2.76 -7.82
N LYS A 50 8.15 -1.75 -7.86
CA LYS A 50 9.61 -1.93 -7.90
C LYS A 50 10.13 -2.58 -6.62
N ALA A 51 9.66 -2.14 -5.45
CA ALA A 51 10.02 -2.71 -4.15
C ALA A 51 9.56 -4.18 -4.02
N ALA A 52 8.37 -4.51 -4.52
CA ALA A 52 7.86 -5.86 -4.59
C ALA A 52 8.74 -6.75 -5.49
N THR A 53 9.16 -6.26 -6.66
CA THR A 53 10.11 -6.97 -7.53
C THR A 53 11.43 -7.26 -6.83
N ARG A 54 11.89 -6.34 -5.98
CA ARG A 54 13.10 -6.49 -5.16
C ARG A 54 12.90 -7.31 -3.89
N ARG A 55 11.68 -7.77 -3.59
CA ARG A 55 11.33 -8.53 -2.38
C ARG A 55 11.69 -7.81 -1.08
N GLU A 56 11.48 -6.49 -1.04
CA GLU A 56 11.76 -5.68 0.16
C GLU A 56 10.75 -5.92 1.30
N PHE A 57 9.66 -6.63 1.01
CA PHE A 57 8.63 -7.03 1.96
C PHE A 57 7.96 -8.33 1.52
N ASP A 58 7.28 -8.98 2.46
CA ASP A 58 6.65 -10.29 2.25
C ASP A 58 5.18 -10.17 1.85
N LEU A 59 4.52 -9.08 2.26
CA LEU A 59 3.07 -8.93 2.13
C LEU A 59 2.66 -7.50 1.79
N ILE A 60 1.65 -7.37 0.94
CA ILE A 60 1.01 -6.09 0.62
C ILE A 60 -0.36 -6.06 1.28
N MET A 61 -0.59 -5.06 2.11
CA MET A 61 -1.88 -4.72 2.69
C MET A 61 -2.43 -3.49 1.97
N SER A 62 -3.54 -3.67 1.25
CA SER A 62 -4.29 -2.58 0.66
C SER A 62 -5.69 -2.58 1.24
N TRP A 63 -6.24 -1.40 1.49
CA TRP A 63 -7.67 -1.30 1.78
C TRP A 63 -8.47 -1.39 0.47
N LEU A 64 -9.41 -2.33 0.39
CA LEU A 64 -10.40 -2.39 -0.68
C LEU A 64 -11.55 -1.43 -0.32
N GLY A 65 -11.38 -0.15 -0.66
CA GLY A 65 -12.52 0.73 -0.90
C GLY A 65 -12.93 0.54 -2.35
N ASP A 66 -14.21 0.38 -2.63
CA ASP A 66 -14.68 0.32 -4.00
C ASP A 66 -14.19 1.53 -4.79
N ARG A 67 -13.90 1.26 -6.07
CA ARG A 67 -13.64 2.18 -7.16
C ARG A 67 -12.19 2.66 -7.33
N ALA A 68 -11.74 2.40 -8.55
CA ALA A 68 -10.83 3.24 -9.29
C ALA A 68 -11.34 4.70 -9.30
N TRP A 69 -10.59 5.59 -8.68
CA TRP A 69 -10.63 7.06 -8.78
C TRP A 69 -9.47 7.59 -7.97
#